data_AF-A0A5M3WUZ2-F1
#
_entry.id   AF-A0A5M3WUZ2-F1
#
_cell.length_a   1.000
_cell.length_b   1.000
_cell.length_c   1.000
_cell.angle_alpha   90.00
_cell.angle_beta   90.00
_cell.angle_gamma   90.00
#
_symmetry.space_group_name_H-M   'P 1'
#
loop_
_entity.id
_entity.type
_entity.pdbx_description
1 polymer ?
#
loop_
_entity_poly.entity_id
_entity_poly.type
_entity_poly.pdbx_seq_one_letter_code
_entity_poly.pdbx_strand_id
1 'polypeptide(L)'
;MAVLVDELNVTYCEGWNPVSRSTVGLLSEETAAERDRHGEQYAVLLSTDRPRLLLEIAWRQGYCGLWLFDAQGRRTERFDYRRLAEGRVFLRETSEWRYDSAEQAEFDARAWTVRRRFNPDGSSLEVLAPKGEYGGSTHTWPKVDADQLWSPVPAFGEWTFADKFDPDISPSVGLRVTVDPQAPELPVAKPPWRPPTPLRPSRLESMFQPEARLTVPDMGEVVIEVRSGGTLVMPTGRLTAADPGWLDSGLQPFTVEARPGEYDVSLAVVRCVDDPEHVRVAGVKLIIQHWLPSSWEPALRPGQDPRLLGEGEFYGFSVDTGMGCLLDASAIEALTVVAEENYDEICDRVSQHAAAGFDAGSGVNCVAFLSGWGDGSYPVWIGRDAEGEVVCFVADMLLLADDAAVTPEAMG
;
A
#
# COMPACT_ATOMS: atom_id res chain seq x y z
N MET A 1 6.06 34.04 -30.28
CA MET A 1 6.29 32.58 -30.23
C MET A 1 7.27 32.35 -29.11
N ALA A 2 6.92 31.51 -28.13
CA ALA A 2 7.91 31.06 -27.16
C ALA A 2 9.00 30.27 -27.91
N VAL A 3 10.26 30.48 -27.54
CA VAL A 3 11.38 29.71 -28.09
C VAL A 3 11.40 28.39 -27.34
N LEU A 4 11.23 27.27 -28.05
CA LEU A 4 11.32 25.95 -27.46
C LEU A 4 12.74 25.66 -26.98
N VAL A 5 12.86 24.83 -25.95
CA VAL A 5 14.13 24.30 -25.49
C VAL A 5 14.58 23.18 -26.42
N ASP A 6 15.70 23.41 -27.11
CA ASP A 6 16.27 22.47 -28.08
C ASP A 6 17.46 21.66 -27.53
N GLU A 7 17.94 21.95 -26.31
CA GLU A 7 18.99 21.17 -25.63
C GLU A 7 18.71 21.08 -24.11
N LEU A 8 18.87 19.89 -23.53
CA LEU A 8 18.78 19.64 -22.09
C LEU A 8 20.09 19.06 -21.56
N ASN A 9 20.48 19.52 -20.37
CA ASN A 9 21.53 18.89 -19.58
C ASN A 9 20.98 17.65 -18.88
N VAL A 10 21.72 16.55 -18.92
CA VAL A 10 21.41 15.30 -18.22
C VAL A 10 22.40 15.13 -17.08
N THR A 11 21.88 15.11 -15.85
CA THR A 11 22.67 14.87 -14.63
C THR A 11 22.20 13.60 -13.94
N TYR A 12 23.11 12.64 -13.75
CA TYR A 12 22.85 11.44 -12.96
C TYR A 12 23.19 11.68 -11.49
N CYS A 13 22.34 11.24 -10.58
CA CYS A 13 22.51 11.49 -9.15
C CYS A 13 21.79 10.46 -8.26
N GLU A 14 21.98 10.55 -6.95
CA GLU A 14 21.19 9.79 -5.96
C GLU A 14 19.76 10.33 -5.85
N GLY A 15 19.54 11.62 -6.13
CA GLY A 15 18.22 12.24 -6.17
C GLY A 15 18.26 13.76 -5.98
N TRP A 16 17.19 14.29 -5.38
CA TRP A 16 16.93 15.73 -5.27
C TRP A 16 16.74 16.17 -3.82
N ASN A 17 17.33 17.31 -3.46
CA ASN A 17 17.09 17.96 -2.18
C ASN A 17 16.07 19.11 -2.37
N PRO A 18 14.85 18.99 -1.82
CA PRO A 18 13.82 20.02 -1.99
C PRO A 18 14.13 21.32 -1.24
N VAL A 19 14.98 21.30 -0.21
CA VAL A 19 15.36 22.49 0.57
C VAL A 19 16.39 23.33 -0.18
N SER A 20 17.47 22.71 -0.65
CA SER A 20 18.50 23.41 -1.43
C SER A 20 18.18 23.53 -2.91
N ARG A 21 17.12 22.85 -3.39
CA ARG A 21 16.69 22.79 -4.80
C ARG A 21 17.85 22.37 -5.71
N SER A 22 18.52 21.28 -5.34
CA SER A 22 19.71 20.79 -6.03
C SER A 22 19.78 19.27 -6.04
N THR A 23 20.53 18.71 -6.97
CA THR A 23 20.88 17.29 -6.98
C THR A 23 21.71 16.90 -5.75
N VAL A 24 21.58 15.64 -5.32
CA VAL A 24 22.33 15.03 -4.23
C VAL A 24 23.08 13.82 -4.76
N GLY A 25 24.36 13.67 -4.38
CA GLY A 25 25.17 12.51 -4.73
C GLY A 25 25.29 12.31 -6.23
N LEU A 26 26.05 13.17 -6.91
CA LEU A 26 26.26 13.07 -8.35
C LEU A 26 26.89 11.71 -8.70
N LEU A 27 26.44 11.13 -9.81
CA LEU A 27 26.93 9.86 -10.33
C LEU A 27 27.61 10.09 -11.67
N SER A 28 28.64 9.30 -11.96
CA SER A 28 29.10 9.16 -13.33
C SER A 28 28.03 8.46 -14.17
N GLU A 29 28.05 8.71 -15.48
CA GLU A 29 27.17 8.00 -16.42
C GLU A 29 27.40 6.48 -16.37
N GLU A 30 28.65 6.03 -16.22
CA GLU A 30 28.99 4.61 -16.09
C GLU A 30 28.37 3.98 -14.84
N THR A 31 28.48 4.65 -13.68
CA THR A 31 27.88 4.17 -12.42
C THR A 31 26.36 4.12 -12.53
N ALA A 32 25.72 5.14 -13.11
CA ALA A 32 24.27 5.15 -13.31
C ALA A 32 23.82 4.06 -14.29
N ALA A 33 24.57 3.81 -15.37
CA ALA A 33 24.29 2.75 -16.33
C ALA A 33 24.45 1.34 -15.73
N GLU A 34 25.44 1.15 -14.84
CA GLU A 34 25.60 -0.09 -14.08
C GLU A 34 24.40 -0.32 -13.15
N ARG A 35 23.98 0.71 -12.41
CA ARG A 35 22.80 0.64 -11.55
C ARG A 35 21.54 0.32 -12.33
N ASP A 36 21.31 0.96 -13.47
CA ASP A 36 20.18 0.67 -14.34
C ASP A 36 20.14 -0.81 -14.76
N ARG A 37 21.28 -1.36 -15.21
CA ARG A 37 21.43 -2.78 -15.57
C ARG A 37 21.14 -3.73 -14.41
N HIS A 38 21.55 -3.37 -13.19
CA HIS A 38 21.30 -4.15 -11.98
C HIS A 38 19.95 -3.87 -11.30
N GLY A 39 19.15 -2.98 -11.89
CA GLY A 39 17.87 -2.52 -11.39
C GLY A 39 17.94 -1.77 -10.06
N GLU A 40 19.08 -1.18 -9.76
CA GLU A 40 19.32 -0.41 -8.55
C GLU A 40 18.75 1.00 -8.62
N GLN A 41 18.73 1.65 -7.47
CA GLN A 41 18.18 2.98 -7.34
C GLN A 41 19.13 4.05 -7.90
N TYR A 42 18.63 4.92 -8.77
CA TYR A 42 19.32 6.13 -9.23
C TYR A 42 18.31 7.17 -9.72
N ALA A 43 18.75 8.42 -9.87
CA ALA A 43 17.92 9.49 -10.40
C ALA A 43 18.58 10.18 -11.60
N VAL A 44 17.74 10.81 -12.43
CA VAL A 44 18.16 11.59 -13.60
C VAL A 44 17.47 12.95 -13.54
N LEU A 45 18.24 14.02 -13.47
CA LEU A 45 17.73 15.37 -13.62
C LEU A 45 17.95 15.85 -15.06
N LEU A 46 16.87 16.26 -15.72
CA LEU A 46 16.90 17.03 -16.97
C LEU A 46 16.75 18.51 -16.63
N SER A 47 17.68 19.34 -17.10
CA SER A 47 17.72 20.76 -16.74
C SER A 47 18.18 21.67 -17.88
N THR A 48 17.80 22.94 -17.76
CA THR A 48 18.40 24.06 -18.49
C THR A 48 19.27 24.86 -17.51
N ASP A 49 19.00 26.15 -17.36
CA ASP A 49 19.33 27.00 -16.22
C ASP A 49 18.51 26.68 -14.94
N ARG A 50 17.44 25.88 -15.07
CA ARG A 50 16.56 25.44 -13.98
C ARG A 50 16.22 23.95 -14.12
N PRO A 51 15.79 23.25 -13.04
CA PRO A 51 15.27 21.89 -13.17
C PRO A 51 14.00 21.87 -14.04
N ARG A 52 13.88 20.88 -14.92
CA ARG A 52 12.70 20.67 -15.76
C ARG A 52 11.97 19.39 -15.40
N LEU A 53 12.73 18.31 -15.27
CA LEU A 53 12.19 16.98 -15.05
C LEU A 53 13.16 16.15 -14.21
N LEU A 54 12.65 15.43 -13.23
CA LEU A 54 13.43 14.51 -12.40
C LEU A 54 12.84 13.12 -12.50
N LEU A 55 13.66 12.16 -12.89
CA LEU A 55 13.33 10.73 -12.85
C LEU A 55 13.94 10.10 -11.60
N GLU A 56 13.17 9.24 -10.94
CA GLU A 56 13.56 8.43 -9.80
C GLU A 56 13.31 6.96 -10.16
N ILE A 57 14.37 6.20 -10.43
CA ILE A 57 14.30 4.87 -11.04
C ILE A 57 14.81 3.80 -10.08
N ALA A 58 14.03 2.72 -9.92
CA ALA A 58 14.40 1.55 -9.12
C ALA A 58 13.75 0.29 -9.72
N TRP A 59 14.38 -0.30 -10.75
CA TRP A 59 13.77 -1.38 -11.52
C TRP A 59 13.63 -2.71 -10.76
N ARG A 60 14.44 -2.95 -9.72
CA ARG A 60 14.29 -4.12 -8.84
C ARG A 60 12.96 -4.09 -8.09
N GLN A 61 12.42 -2.90 -7.80
CA GLN A 61 11.08 -2.69 -7.24
C GLN A 61 10.04 -2.39 -8.33
N GLY A 62 10.43 -2.40 -9.61
CA GLY A 62 9.58 -2.08 -10.74
C GLY A 62 9.06 -0.64 -10.72
N TYR A 63 9.81 0.31 -10.18
CA TYR A 63 9.37 1.70 -9.98
C TYR A 63 10.10 2.69 -10.89
N CYS A 64 9.36 3.65 -11.43
CA CYS A 64 9.86 4.87 -12.05
C CYS A 64 8.95 6.05 -11.69
N GLY A 65 9.44 6.94 -10.84
CA GLY A 65 8.82 8.22 -10.55
C GLY A 65 9.32 9.29 -11.51
N LEU A 66 8.42 10.18 -11.93
CA LEU A 66 8.77 11.37 -12.70
C LEU A 66 8.18 12.59 -12.03
N TRP A 67 8.97 13.64 -11.88
CA TRP A 67 8.58 14.91 -11.27
C TRP A 67 8.78 16.08 -12.22
N LEU A 68 7.82 17.01 -12.24
CA LEU A 68 7.94 18.31 -12.90
C LEU A 68 8.12 19.43 -11.87
N PHE A 69 8.66 20.56 -12.33
CA PHE A 69 8.99 21.70 -11.48
C PHE A 69 8.36 23.00 -11.96
N ASP A 70 8.00 23.87 -11.02
CA ASP A 70 7.67 25.26 -11.33
C ASP A 70 8.93 26.13 -11.55
N ALA A 71 8.73 27.42 -11.84
CA ALA A 71 9.83 28.38 -12.02
C ALA A 71 10.69 28.64 -10.80
N GLN A 72 10.25 28.21 -9.61
CA GLN A 72 11.01 28.30 -8.40
C GLN A 72 11.78 27.00 -8.12
N GLY A 73 11.55 25.94 -8.89
CA GLY A 73 12.14 24.62 -8.65
C GLY A 73 11.40 23.82 -7.57
N ARG A 74 10.14 24.14 -7.29
CA ARG A 74 9.25 23.30 -6.46
C ARG A 74 8.62 22.23 -7.32
N ARG A 75 8.47 21.02 -6.77
CA ARG A 75 7.78 19.93 -7.47
C ARG A 75 6.28 20.20 -7.57
N THR A 76 5.73 20.15 -8.78
CA THR A 76 4.31 20.45 -9.03
C THR A 76 3.53 19.28 -9.59
N GLU A 77 4.17 18.32 -10.22
CA GLU A 77 3.51 17.13 -10.76
C GLU A 77 4.35 15.89 -10.51
N ARG A 78 3.67 14.77 -10.25
CA ARG A 78 4.26 13.44 -10.12
C ARG A 78 3.55 12.49 -11.05
N PHE A 79 4.32 11.65 -11.73
CA PHE A 79 3.84 10.47 -12.44
C PHE A 79 4.50 9.24 -11.81
N ASP A 80 3.68 8.29 -11.37
CA ASP A 80 4.11 7.05 -10.74
C ASP A 80 3.92 5.90 -11.73
N TYR A 81 5.03 5.43 -12.30
CA TYR A 81 5.03 4.33 -13.26
C TYR A 81 5.49 3.02 -12.60
N ARG A 82 4.79 1.93 -12.95
CA ARG A 82 5.08 0.57 -12.49
C ARG A 82 5.42 -0.36 -13.63
N ARG A 83 6.52 -1.08 -13.52
CA ARG A 83 6.91 -2.13 -14.47
C ARG A 83 6.09 -3.39 -14.19
N LEU A 84 4.94 -3.49 -14.85
CA LEU A 84 4.00 -4.60 -14.68
C LEU A 84 4.15 -5.70 -15.74
N ALA A 85 4.75 -5.37 -16.88
CA ALA A 85 4.99 -6.30 -17.99
C ALA A 85 6.42 -6.16 -18.54
N GLU A 86 6.88 -7.15 -19.30
CA GLU A 86 8.19 -7.10 -19.95
C GLU A 86 8.26 -5.91 -20.93
N GLY A 87 9.30 -5.09 -20.79
CA GLY A 87 9.54 -3.92 -21.65
C GLY A 87 8.53 -2.78 -21.53
N ARG A 88 7.54 -2.86 -20.63
CA ARG A 88 6.51 -1.82 -20.48
C ARG A 88 6.29 -1.40 -19.03
N VAL A 89 5.99 -0.12 -18.87
CA VAL A 89 5.53 0.48 -17.62
C VAL A 89 4.07 0.93 -17.75
N PHE A 90 3.35 0.90 -16.64
CA PHE A 90 1.97 1.34 -16.51
C PHE A 90 1.92 2.58 -15.61
N LEU A 91 1.20 3.63 -16.03
CA LEU A 91 0.95 4.81 -15.21
C LEU A 91 -0.07 4.49 -14.12
N ARG A 92 0.40 4.27 -12.89
CA ARG A 92 -0.43 3.89 -11.74
C ARG A 92 -1.07 5.11 -11.08
N GLU A 93 -0.35 6.22 -10.97
CA GLU A 93 -0.88 7.44 -10.36
C GLU A 93 -0.29 8.71 -10.98
N THR A 94 -1.10 9.75 -11.10
CA THR A 94 -0.62 11.13 -11.25
C THR A 94 -1.03 11.97 -10.05
N SER A 95 -0.16 12.85 -9.58
CA SER A 95 -0.49 13.87 -8.58
C SER A 95 -0.05 15.24 -9.08
N GLU A 96 -0.88 16.27 -8.89
CA GLU A 96 -0.57 17.66 -9.21
C GLU A 96 -0.79 18.53 -7.97
N TRP A 97 0.10 19.50 -7.77
CA TRP A 97 0.05 20.50 -6.72
C TRP A 97 0.06 21.89 -7.35
N ARG A 98 -0.80 22.78 -6.84
CA ARG A 98 -0.76 24.21 -7.15
C ARG A 98 -0.58 25.01 -5.88
N TYR A 99 0.38 25.92 -5.94
CA TYR A 99 0.74 26.80 -4.83
C TYR A 99 0.21 28.20 -5.09
N ASP A 100 -0.48 28.78 -4.10
CA ASP A 100 -1.15 30.08 -4.18
C ASP A 100 -0.17 31.25 -4.23
N SER A 101 1.05 31.07 -3.72
CA SER A 101 2.08 32.11 -3.71
C SER A 101 3.50 31.54 -3.81
N ALA A 102 4.48 32.44 -3.94
CA ALA A 102 5.89 32.08 -3.96
C ALA A 102 6.44 31.70 -2.56
N GLU A 103 5.79 32.19 -1.51
CA GLU A 103 6.15 31.93 -0.13
C GLU A 103 5.58 30.61 0.39
N GLN A 104 4.54 30.07 -0.26
CA GLN A 104 3.98 28.78 0.12
C GLN A 104 5.01 27.67 -0.11
N ALA A 105 5.16 26.81 0.90
CA ALA A 105 6.11 25.70 0.85
C ALA A 105 5.71 24.64 -0.18
N GLU A 106 6.71 23.93 -0.72
CA GLU A 106 6.47 22.71 -1.49
C GLU A 106 5.71 21.71 -0.62
N PHE A 107 4.65 21.12 -1.20
CA PHE A 107 3.72 20.19 -0.54
C PHE A 107 3.07 20.72 0.75
N ASP A 108 2.88 22.03 0.87
CA ASP A 108 2.10 22.61 1.96
C ASP A 108 0.72 21.92 2.06
N ALA A 109 0.31 21.53 3.28
CA ALA A 109 -0.94 20.83 3.53
C ALA A 109 -2.20 21.61 3.10
N ARG A 110 -2.10 22.91 2.81
CA ARG A 110 -3.19 23.73 2.24
C ARG A 110 -3.16 23.82 0.72
N ALA A 111 -2.12 23.31 0.06
CA ALA A 111 -1.98 23.40 -1.39
C ALA A 111 -3.15 22.71 -2.09
N TRP A 112 -3.60 23.31 -3.19
CA TRP A 112 -4.56 22.68 -4.07
C TRP A 112 -3.92 21.40 -4.64
N THR A 113 -4.65 20.29 -4.63
CA THR A 113 -4.17 19.04 -5.21
C THR A 113 -5.22 18.33 -6.05
N VAL A 114 -4.76 17.63 -7.08
CA VAL A 114 -5.53 16.56 -7.72
C VAL A 114 -4.68 15.31 -7.81
N ARG A 115 -5.24 14.17 -7.42
CA ARG A 115 -4.63 12.85 -7.53
C ARG A 115 -5.50 11.96 -8.37
N ARG A 116 -4.91 11.23 -9.32
CA ARG A 116 -5.60 10.26 -10.17
C ARG A 116 -4.91 8.92 -10.06
N ARG A 117 -5.64 7.89 -9.68
CA ARG A 117 -5.18 6.51 -9.61
C ARG A 117 -5.81 5.69 -10.71
N PHE A 118 -5.03 4.83 -11.34
CA PHE A 118 -5.48 4.02 -12.45
C PHE A 118 -5.19 2.55 -12.19
N ASN A 119 -6.08 1.69 -12.68
CA ASN A 119 -5.92 0.24 -12.66
C ASN A 119 -5.83 -0.32 -14.09
N PRO A 120 -5.17 -1.47 -14.29
CA PRO A 120 -5.06 -2.10 -15.62
C PRO A 120 -6.40 -2.50 -16.26
N ASP A 121 -7.49 -2.57 -15.48
CA ASP A 121 -8.85 -2.86 -15.96
C ASP A 121 -9.61 -1.60 -16.47
N GLY A 122 -8.94 -0.45 -16.49
CA GLY A 122 -9.49 0.85 -16.90
C GLY A 122 -10.37 1.52 -15.85
N SER A 123 -10.52 0.95 -14.64
CA SER A 123 -11.06 1.68 -13.51
C SER A 123 -10.07 2.73 -13.01
N SER A 124 -10.59 3.85 -12.51
CA SER A 124 -9.78 4.92 -11.95
C SER A 124 -10.51 5.67 -10.84
N LEU A 125 -9.74 6.41 -10.04
CA LEU A 125 -10.23 7.31 -9.01
C LEU A 125 -9.51 8.64 -9.16
N GLU A 126 -10.25 9.74 -9.31
CA GLU A 126 -9.75 11.11 -9.20
C GLU A 126 -10.23 11.73 -7.89
N VAL A 127 -9.29 12.26 -7.11
CA VAL A 127 -9.54 13.01 -5.88
C VAL A 127 -9.04 14.43 -6.06
N LEU A 128 -9.96 15.39 -6.05
CA LEU A 128 -9.69 16.82 -6.11
C LEU A 128 -9.83 17.42 -4.71
N ALA A 129 -8.78 18.06 -4.18
CA ALA A 129 -8.78 18.74 -2.89
C ALA A 129 -8.35 20.21 -3.07
N PRO A 130 -9.29 21.15 -3.26
CA PRO A 130 -8.95 22.53 -3.61
C PRO A 130 -8.26 23.35 -2.52
N LYS A 131 -8.29 22.89 -1.26
CA LYS A 131 -7.65 23.54 -0.10
C LYS A 131 -6.77 22.56 0.69
N GLY A 132 -6.25 21.54 -0.01
CA GLY A 132 -5.45 20.48 0.57
C GLY A 132 -6.16 19.70 1.69
N GLU A 133 -5.39 19.29 2.70
CA GLU A 133 -5.81 18.44 3.82
C GLU A 133 -6.81 19.09 4.76
N TYR A 134 -6.87 20.43 4.78
CA TYR A 134 -7.80 21.18 5.63
C TYR A 134 -9.13 21.53 4.93
N GLY A 135 -9.31 21.10 3.68
CA GLY A 135 -10.51 21.32 2.87
C GLY A 135 -11.34 20.06 2.68
N GLY A 136 -12.51 20.23 2.05
CA GLY A 136 -13.24 19.11 1.47
C GLY A 136 -12.56 18.59 0.21
N SER A 137 -12.81 17.33 -0.13
CA SER A 137 -12.38 16.71 -1.38
C SER A 137 -13.58 16.23 -2.21
N THR A 138 -13.41 16.16 -3.53
CA THR A 138 -14.37 15.57 -4.47
C THR A 138 -13.76 14.31 -5.07
N HIS A 139 -14.52 13.22 -5.08
CA HIS A 139 -14.08 11.91 -5.55
C HIS A 139 -14.90 11.54 -6.79
N THR A 140 -14.23 11.14 -7.86
CA THR A 140 -14.89 10.70 -9.11
C THR A 140 -14.23 9.44 -9.65
N TRP A 141 -14.99 8.59 -10.33
CA TRP A 141 -14.54 7.29 -10.83
C TRP A 141 -14.71 7.19 -12.36
N PRO A 142 -13.95 7.95 -13.15
CA PRO A 142 -14.05 7.85 -14.60
C PRO A 142 -13.55 6.49 -15.09
N LYS A 143 -14.13 6.01 -16.19
CA LYS A 143 -13.53 4.93 -16.98
C LYS A 143 -12.53 5.52 -17.96
N VAL A 144 -11.36 4.92 -18.03
CA VAL A 144 -10.27 5.35 -18.91
C VAL A 144 -9.88 4.23 -19.86
N ASP A 145 -9.34 4.61 -21.00
CA ASP A 145 -8.72 3.67 -21.94
C ASP A 145 -7.36 3.23 -21.37
N ALA A 146 -7.33 2.03 -20.80
CA ALA A 146 -6.14 1.50 -20.12
C ALA A 146 -4.93 1.35 -21.06
N ASP A 147 -5.16 1.19 -22.37
CA ASP A 147 -4.08 1.04 -23.35
C ASP A 147 -3.23 2.32 -23.46
N GLN A 148 -3.83 3.49 -23.19
CA GLN A 148 -3.14 4.78 -23.21
C GLN A 148 -2.26 5.01 -21.97
N LEU A 149 -2.41 4.19 -20.92
CA LEU A 149 -1.64 4.29 -19.68
C LEU A 149 -0.33 3.48 -19.74
N TRP A 150 -0.12 2.71 -20.81
CA TRP A 150 1.09 1.95 -21.01
C TRP A 150 2.13 2.75 -21.81
N SER A 151 3.39 2.61 -21.43
CA SER A 151 4.52 3.15 -22.17
C SER A 151 5.68 2.15 -22.18
N PRO A 152 6.58 2.20 -23.18
CA PRO A 152 7.83 1.45 -23.12
C PRO A 152 8.62 1.82 -21.87
N VAL A 153 9.37 0.86 -21.31
CA VAL A 153 10.40 1.18 -20.31
C VAL A 153 11.41 2.13 -20.96
N PRO A 154 11.72 3.29 -20.37
CA PRO A 154 12.71 4.19 -20.93
C PRO A 154 14.08 3.51 -20.93
N ALA A 155 14.75 3.50 -22.08
CA ALA A 155 16.12 3.00 -22.18
C ALA A 155 17.09 4.00 -21.52
N PHE A 156 18.12 3.49 -20.84
CA PHE A 156 19.15 4.34 -20.25
C PHE A 156 19.77 5.27 -21.31
N GLY A 157 19.80 6.57 -21.02
CA GLY A 157 20.32 7.60 -21.93
C GLY A 157 19.27 8.19 -22.90
N GLU A 158 18.12 7.53 -23.08
CA GLU A 158 17.06 7.95 -24.00
C GLU A 158 15.97 8.75 -23.27
N TRP A 159 16.30 10.00 -22.93
CA TRP A 159 15.43 10.91 -22.15
C TRP A 159 14.66 11.94 -22.98
N THR A 160 14.58 11.73 -24.29
CA THR A 160 13.98 12.68 -25.26
C THR A 160 12.45 12.81 -25.15
N PHE A 161 11.80 11.94 -24.38
CA PHE A 161 10.34 11.96 -24.14
C PHE A 161 9.86 13.12 -23.25
N ALA A 162 10.77 13.98 -22.78
CA ALA A 162 10.45 15.08 -21.87
C ALA A 162 9.43 16.07 -22.47
N ASP A 163 9.38 16.19 -23.80
CA ASP A 163 8.41 17.01 -24.55
C ASP A 163 6.95 16.62 -24.29
N LYS A 164 6.70 15.35 -23.93
CA LYS A 164 5.36 14.85 -23.58
C LYS A 164 4.82 15.42 -22.27
N PHE A 165 5.71 15.90 -21.41
CA PHE A 165 5.38 16.38 -20.06
C PHE A 165 5.54 17.90 -19.93
N ASP A 166 6.51 18.47 -20.64
CA ASP A 166 6.80 19.90 -20.60
C ASP A 166 6.69 20.50 -22.02
N PRO A 167 5.62 21.26 -22.32
CA PRO A 167 5.32 21.72 -23.68
C PRO A 167 6.32 22.77 -24.20
N ASP A 168 7.18 23.31 -23.34
CA ASP A 168 8.25 24.23 -23.73
C ASP A 168 9.50 23.48 -24.25
N ILE A 169 9.52 22.14 -24.19
CA ILE A 169 10.61 21.29 -24.70
C ILE A 169 10.32 20.85 -26.14
N SER A 170 11.32 20.95 -27.00
CA SER A 170 11.23 20.51 -28.39
C SER A 170 11.13 18.98 -28.50
N PRO A 171 10.27 18.42 -29.37
CA PRO A 171 10.24 16.97 -29.63
C PRO A 171 11.54 16.42 -30.24
N SER A 172 12.45 17.29 -30.68
CA SER A 172 13.78 16.95 -31.21
C SER A 172 14.91 17.45 -30.31
N VAL A 173 14.64 17.62 -29.01
CA VAL A 173 15.60 18.11 -28.03
C VAL A 173 16.88 17.26 -28.01
N GLY A 174 18.03 17.93 -28.07
CA GLY A 174 19.32 17.31 -27.86
C GLY A 174 19.57 17.05 -26.38
N LEU A 175 20.24 15.94 -26.06
CA LEU A 175 20.65 15.62 -24.70
C LEU A 175 22.16 15.78 -24.55
N ARG A 176 22.57 16.49 -23.51
CA ARG A 176 23.98 16.67 -23.16
C ARG A 176 24.24 16.18 -21.75
N VAL A 177 24.97 15.08 -21.61
CA VAL A 177 25.41 14.61 -20.28
C VAL A 177 26.37 15.63 -19.70
N THR A 178 26.03 16.16 -18.53
CA THR A 178 26.90 17.03 -17.76
C THR A 178 27.63 16.20 -16.73
N VAL A 179 28.92 15.98 -16.95
CA VAL A 179 29.82 15.34 -15.99
C VAL A 179 30.41 16.43 -15.12
N ASP A 180 30.28 16.32 -13.79
CA ASP A 180 31.15 17.07 -12.88
C ASP A 180 32.38 16.21 -12.54
N PRO A 181 33.55 16.48 -13.15
CA PRO A 181 34.76 15.68 -12.96
C PRO A 181 35.36 15.80 -11.54
N GLN A 182 34.79 16.64 -10.65
CA GLN A 182 35.24 16.81 -9.27
C GLN A 182 34.20 16.41 -8.22
N ALA A 183 33.03 15.91 -8.61
CA ALA A 183 32.00 15.56 -7.64
C ALA A 183 32.48 14.43 -6.72
N PRO A 184 32.61 14.65 -5.40
CA PRO A 184 32.94 13.58 -4.49
C PRO A 184 31.77 12.60 -4.43
N GLU A 185 32.03 11.32 -4.65
CA GLU A 185 31.11 10.25 -4.27
C GLU A 185 30.80 10.41 -2.78
N LEU A 186 29.56 10.80 -2.45
CA LEU A 186 29.13 10.84 -1.06
C LEU A 186 28.90 9.40 -0.59
N PRO A 187 29.33 9.03 0.63
CA PRO A 187 28.84 7.81 1.26
C PRO A 187 27.32 7.88 1.41
N VAL A 188 26.61 7.04 0.66
CA VAL A 188 25.14 6.95 0.58
C VAL A 188 24.57 6.29 1.84
N ALA A 189 24.64 6.97 2.99
CA ALA A 189 24.13 6.38 4.23
C ALA A 189 22.58 6.39 4.29
N LYS A 190 21.90 7.28 3.55
CA LYS A 190 20.44 7.30 3.33
C LYS A 190 20.13 7.98 1.98
N PRO A 191 19.70 7.25 0.95
CA PRO A 191 19.34 7.88 -0.31
C PRO A 191 18.21 8.91 -0.09
N PRO A 192 18.17 10.02 -0.86
CA PRO A 192 17.24 11.15 -0.64
C PRO A 192 15.77 10.79 -0.90
N TRP A 193 15.53 9.67 -1.56
CA TRP A 193 14.23 9.06 -1.79
C TRP A 193 14.36 7.54 -1.69
N ARG A 194 13.23 6.84 -1.65
CA ARG A 194 13.16 5.39 -1.79
C ARG A 194 11.95 5.04 -2.65
N PRO A 195 11.97 3.94 -3.41
CA PRO A 195 10.78 3.48 -4.09
C PRO A 195 9.68 3.19 -3.04
N PRO A 196 8.41 3.46 -3.38
CA PRO A 196 7.28 3.19 -2.50
C PRO A 196 7.26 1.72 -2.09
N THR A 197 7.15 1.48 -0.79
CA THR A 197 7.09 0.15 -0.19
C THR A 197 5.66 -0.10 0.31
N PRO A 198 4.95 -1.11 -0.21
CA PRO A 198 3.65 -1.50 0.32
C PRO A 198 3.72 -1.82 1.81
N LEU A 199 2.57 -1.83 2.48
CA LEU A 199 2.51 -2.25 3.88
C LEU A 199 3.19 -3.61 4.03
N ARG A 200 3.97 -3.76 5.10
CA ARG A 200 4.62 -5.04 5.43
C ARG A 200 3.92 -5.68 6.62
N PRO A 201 3.92 -7.02 6.69
CA PRO A 201 3.40 -7.70 7.86
C PRO A 201 4.23 -7.29 9.08
N SER A 202 3.56 -6.88 10.15
CA SER A 202 4.20 -6.53 11.42
C SER A 202 3.55 -7.30 12.56
N ARG A 203 4.39 -7.86 13.45
CA ARG A 203 3.97 -8.53 14.69
C ARG A 203 2.92 -9.64 14.55
N LEU A 204 2.73 -10.21 13.35
CA LEU A 204 1.68 -11.20 13.09
C LEU A 204 1.79 -12.48 13.93
N GLU A 205 2.98 -12.83 14.39
CA GLU A 205 3.18 -13.95 15.33
C GLU A 205 3.08 -13.48 16.78
N SER A 206 3.80 -12.41 17.12
CA SER A 206 3.83 -11.87 18.49
C SER A 206 2.48 -11.35 18.97
N MET A 207 1.58 -10.95 18.07
CA MET A 207 0.22 -10.51 18.44
C MET A 207 -0.64 -11.63 19.00
N PHE A 208 -0.26 -12.90 18.79
CA PHE A 208 -0.93 -14.08 19.36
C PHE A 208 -0.14 -14.68 20.54
N GLN A 209 0.68 -13.88 21.22
CA GLN A 209 1.32 -14.27 22.48
C GLN A 209 0.51 -13.74 23.66
N PRO A 210 -0.18 -14.62 24.43
CA PRO A 210 -0.91 -14.21 25.62
C PRO A 210 0.01 -13.51 26.63
N GLU A 211 -0.54 -12.55 27.37
CA GLU A 211 0.14 -11.76 28.41
C GLU A 211 1.26 -10.83 27.90
N ALA A 212 1.51 -10.77 26.59
CA ALA A 212 2.45 -9.81 26.03
C ALA A 212 1.94 -8.37 26.26
N ARG A 213 2.84 -7.50 26.74
CA ARG A 213 2.56 -6.09 27.01
C ARG A 213 3.17 -5.21 25.94
N LEU A 214 2.36 -4.29 25.40
CA LEU A 214 2.74 -3.36 24.35
C LEU A 214 2.21 -1.97 24.67
N THR A 215 2.87 -0.93 24.16
CA THR A 215 2.30 0.42 24.15
C THR A 215 1.69 0.68 22.79
N VAL A 216 0.39 0.95 22.73
CA VAL A 216 -0.34 1.22 21.48
C VAL A 216 -0.72 2.71 21.43
N PRO A 217 -0.49 3.41 20.32
CA PRO A 217 -0.97 4.78 20.14
C PRO A 217 -2.46 4.90 20.46
N ASP A 218 -2.86 5.98 21.14
CA ASP A 218 -4.24 6.27 21.57
C ASP A 218 -4.87 5.30 22.60
N MET A 219 -4.26 4.15 22.89
CA MET A 219 -4.71 3.23 23.95
C MET A 219 -3.77 3.19 25.17
N GLY A 220 -2.51 3.59 25.04
CA GLY A 220 -1.52 3.47 26.12
C GLY A 220 -0.99 2.04 26.27
N GLU A 221 -0.68 1.62 27.50
CA GLU A 221 -0.22 0.25 27.74
C GLU A 221 -1.38 -0.74 27.59
N VAL A 222 -1.16 -1.81 26.83
CA VAL A 222 -2.13 -2.88 26.60
C VAL A 222 -1.53 -4.25 26.92
N VAL A 223 -2.40 -5.19 27.28
CA VAL A 223 -2.08 -6.62 27.41
C VAL A 223 -2.79 -7.39 26.30
N ILE A 224 -2.10 -8.35 25.70
CA ILE A 224 -2.68 -9.28 24.72
C ILE A 224 -3.35 -10.45 25.43
N GLU A 225 -4.62 -10.68 25.11
CA GLU A 225 -5.37 -11.89 25.41
C GLU A 225 -5.62 -12.67 24.12
N VAL A 226 -5.38 -13.97 24.13
CA VAL A 226 -5.74 -14.84 23.00
C VAL A 226 -7.02 -15.59 23.34
N ARG A 227 -8.05 -15.44 22.52
CA ARG A 227 -9.37 -16.05 22.71
C ARG A 227 -9.71 -16.97 21.53
N SER A 228 -10.53 -17.99 21.76
CA SER A 228 -11.08 -18.79 20.66
C SER A 228 -12.15 -18.00 19.92
N GLY A 229 -12.10 -18.04 18.59
CA GLY A 229 -13.14 -17.53 17.68
C GLY A 229 -14.09 -18.62 17.19
N GLY A 230 -13.96 -19.85 17.71
CA GLY A 230 -14.66 -21.03 17.21
C GLY A 230 -13.93 -21.69 16.04
N THR A 231 -14.69 -22.36 15.19
CA THR A 231 -14.21 -23.19 14.08
C THR A 231 -14.85 -22.73 12.78
N LEU A 232 -14.06 -22.62 11.71
CA LEU A 232 -14.53 -22.32 10.37
C LEU A 232 -14.55 -23.59 9.52
N VAL A 233 -15.70 -23.87 8.87
CA VAL A 233 -15.89 -24.99 7.96
C VAL A 233 -15.59 -24.53 6.53
N MET A 234 -14.58 -25.14 5.91
CA MET A 234 -14.09 -24.79 4.58
C MET A 234 -14.16 -25.99 3.64
N PRO A 235 -15.33 -26.32 3.07
CA PRO A 235 -15.49 -27.49 2.21
C PRO A 235 -14.76 -27.36 0.86
N THR A 236 -14.45 -26.13 0.41
CA THR A 236 -13.68 -25.91 -0.83
C THR A 236 -12.24 -25.49 -0.56
N GLY A 237 -11.94 -25.00 0.65
CA GLY A 237 -10.62 -24.49 0.99
C GLY A 237 -10.39 -23.06 0.48
N ARG A 238 -11.37 -22.43 -0.17
CA ARG A 238 -11.26 -21.09 -0.76
C ARG A 238 -11.71 -20.04 0.24
N LEU A 239 -10.75 -19.49 0.98
CA LEU A 239 -11.01 -18.49 2.00
C LEU A 239 -11.41 -17.15 1.40
N THR A 240 -12.36 -16.49 2.06
CA THR A 240 -12.79 -15.13 1.80
C THR A 240 -12.84 -14.35 3.12
N ALA A 241 -12.53 -13.06 3.06
CA ALA A 241 -12.77 -12.11 4.14
C ALA A 241 -13.62 -10.93 3.64
N ALA A 242 -14.61 -10.50 4.43
CA ALA A 242 -15.54 -9.43 4.10
C ALA A 242 -16.25 -8.89 5.35
N ASP A 243 -16.99 -7.81 5.19
CA ASP A 243 -17.98 -7.39 6.17
C ASP A 243 -19.22 -8.32 6.12
N PRO A 244 -19.69 -8.86 7.26
CA PRO A 244 -20.85 -9.75 7.28
C PRO A 244 -22.16 -9.08 6.84
N GLY A 245 -22.28 -7.76 6.92
CA GLY A 245 -23.43 -7.00 6.41
C GLY A 245 -23.38 -6.70 4.91
N TRP A 246 -22.28 -7.02 4.24
CA TRP A 246 -22.05 -6.73 2.81
C TRP A 246 -21.52 -7.96 2.07
N LEU A 247 -22.11 -9.14 2.33
CA LEU A 247 -21.86 -10.33 1.53
C LEU A 247 -22.65 -10.23 0.23
N ASP A 248 -21.98 -10.32 -0.92
CA ASP A 248 -22.63 -10.35 -2.23
C ASP A 248 -21.99 -11.37 -3.17
N SER A 249 -22.70 -11.72 -4.25
CA SER A 249 -22.24 -12.71 -5.24
C SER A 249 -20.98 -12.31 -6.03
N GLY A 250 -20.58 -11.04 -5.97
CA GLY A 250 -19.35 -10.52 -6.57
C GLY A 250 -18.12 -10.68 -5.67
N LEU A 251 -18.30 -11.08 -4.41
CA LEU A 251 -17.21 -11.31 -3.48
C LEU A 251 -16.34 -12.48 -3.94
N GLN A 252 -15.05 -12.21 -4.15
CA GLN A 252 -14.08 -13.19 -4.64
C GLN A 252 -13.21 -13.73 -3.50
N PRO A 253 -12.91 -15.04 -3.49
CA PRO A 253 -11.96 -15.61 -2.56
C PRO A 253 -10.53 -15.13 -2.83
N PHE A 254 -9.66 -15.36 -1.84
CA PHE A 254 -8.23 -15.27 -2.04
C PHE A 254 -7.75 -16.32 -3.04
N THR A 255 -6.67 -16.00 -3.74
CA THR A 255 -6.06 -16.82 -4.80
C THR A 255 -5.30 -18.03 -4.26
N VAL A 256 -4.92 -18.02 -2.98
CA VAL A 256 -4.29 -19.15 -2.30
C VAL A 256 -5.37 -19.93 -1.56
N GLU A 257 -5.45 -21.22 -1.87
CA GLU A 257 -6.40 -22.15 -1.27
C GLU A 257 -5.76 -22.92 -0.11
N ALA A 258 -6.56 -23.19 0.93
CA ALA A 258 -6.26 -24.20 1.93
C ALA A 258 -6.77 -25.58 1.46
N ARG A 259 -6.40 -26.64 2.18
CA ARG A 259 -7.06 -27.94 1.97
C ARG A 259 -8.51 -27.84 2.48
N PRO A 260 -9.47 -28.55 1.88
CA PRO A 260 -10.80 -28.67 2.48
C PRO A 260 -10.75 -29.22 3.91
N GLY A 261 -11.51 -28.65 4.83
CA GLY A 261 -11.50 -29.08 6.23
C GLY A 261 -12.20 -28.12 7.19
N GLU A 262 -12.01 -28.38 8.47
CA GLU A 262 -12.47 -27.55 9.58
C GLU A 262 -11.25 -26.99 10.31
N TYR A 263 -11.25 -25.69 10.57
CA TYR A 263 -10.07 -24.98 11.05
C TYR A 263 -10.38 -24.09 12.24
N ASP A 264 -9.50 -24.10 13.23
CA ASP A 264 -9.65 -23.26 14.42
C ASP A 264 -9.37 -21.79 14.10
N VAL A 265 -10.18 -20.91 14.69
CA VAL A 265 -10.01 -19.47 14.66
C VAL A 265 -9.55 -18.98 16.03
N SER A 266 -8.48 -18.17 16.06
CA SER A 266 -7.97 -17.50 17.25
C SER A 266 -8.05 -15.99 17.09
N LEU A 267 -8.47 -15.30 18.14
CA LEU A 267 -8.47 -13.84 18.21
C LEU A 267 -7.35 -13.35 19.10
N ALA A 268 -6.59 -12.37 18.61
CA ALA A 268 -5.74 -11.52 19.41
C ALA A 268 -6.56 -10.32 19.86
N VAL A 269 -6.77 -10.21 21.17
CA VAL A 269 -7.56 -9.14 21.79
C VAL A 269 -6.63 -8.29 22.65
N VAL A 270 -6.59 -6.99 22.43
CA VAL A 270 -5.85 -6.05 23.27
C VAL A 270 -6.78 -5.44 24.31
N ARG A 271 -6.32 -5.39 25.55
CA ARG A 271 -7.01 -4.73 26.67
C ARG A 271 -6.12 -3.63 27.21
N CYS A 272 -6.64 -2.41 27.31
CA CYS A 272 -5.94 -1.31 27.96
C CYS A 272 -5.76 -1.61 29.46
N VAL A 273 -4.55 -1.33 29.98
CA VAL A 273 -4.21 -1.52 31.40
C VAL A 273 -4.91 -0.48 32.27
N ASP A 274 -4.94 0.77 31.81
CA ASP A 274 -5.52 1.89 32.55
C ASP A 274 -7.05 2.00 32.41
N ASP A 275 -7.61 1.38 31.36
CA ASP A 275 -9.05 1.26 31.13
C ASP A 275 -9.41 -0.18 30.70
N PRO A 276 -9.62 -1.11 31.65
CA PRO A 276 -9.87 -2.52 31.34
C PRO A 276 -11.13 -2.82 30.54
N GLU A 277 -12.07 -1.85 30.43
CA GLU A 277 -13.26 -1.95 29.57
C GLU A 277 -12.93 -1.61 28.11
N HIS A 278 -11.85 -0.87 27.86
CA HIS A 278 -11.36 -0.58 26.52
C HIS A 278 -10.64 -1.80 25.93
N VAL A 279 -11.42 -2.61 25.21
CA VAL A 279 -10.99 -3.83 24.55
C VAL A 279 -11.15 -3.71 23.04
N ARG A 280 -10.17 -4.21 22.27
CA ARG A 280 -10.18 -4.21 20.80
C ARG A 280 -9.63 -5.51 20.25
N VAL A 281 -10.13 -5.96 19.10
CA VAL A 281 -9.55 -7.08 18.36
C VAL A 281 -8.39 -6.55 17.51
N ALA A 282 -7.18 -7.04 17.78
CA ALA A 282 -5.97 -6.67 17.04
C ALA A 282 -5.72 -7.56 15.82
N GLY A 283 -6.17 -8.80 15.85
CA GLY A 283 -6.04 -9.70 14.72
C GLY A 283 -6.83 -10.99 14.89
N VAL A 284 -7.12 -11.64 13.76
CA VAL A 284 -7.85 -12.90 13.70
C VAL A 284 -7.05 -13.90 12.88
N LYS A 285 -6.68 -15.02 13.48
CA LYS A 285 -5.86 -16.07 12.87
C LYS A 285 -6.70 -17.32 12.60
N LEU A 286 -6.80 -17.68 11.33
CA LEU A 286 -7.29 -18.99 10.88
C LEU A 286 -6.10 -19.97 10.84
N ILE A 287 -6.16 -21.02 11.64
CA ILE A 287 -5.06 -21.99 11.80
C ILE A 287 -5.31 -23.15 10.83
N ILE A 288 -4.50 -23.23 9.77
CA ILE A 288 -4.55 -24.35 8.82
C ILE A 288 -3.70 -25.52 9.32
N GLN A 289 -2.53 -25.21 9.89
CA GLN A 289 -1.61 -26.15 10.52
C GLN A 289 -0.99 -25.51 11.77
N HIS A 290 -0.61 -26.32 12.75
CA HIS A 290 -0.03 -25.81 14.02
C HIS A 290 1.47 -25.47 13.93
N TRP A 291 2.03 -25.34 12.74
CA TRP A 291 3.43 -24.98 12.52
C TRP A 291 3.60 -23.46 12.52
N LEU A 292 4.81 -22.99 12.86
CA LEU A 292 5.12 -21.56 12.85
C LEU A 292 5.42 -21.09 11.42
N PRO A 293 4.88 -19.94 10.99
CA PRO A 293 5.26 -19.31 9.73
C PRO A 293 6.76 -19.00 9.68
N SER A 294 7.41 -19.29 8.56
CA SER A 294 8.76 -18.85 8.22
C SER A 294 8.77 -17.69 7.23
N SER A 295 7.65 -17.46 6.53
CA SER A 295 7.46 -16.32 5.61
C SER A 295 6.01 -15.86 5.58
N TRP A 296 5.83 -14.62 5.14
CA TRP A 296 4.53 -13.94 5.07
C TRP A 296 4.34 -13.31 3.69
N GLU A 297 3.14 -13.46 3.13
CA GLU A 297 2.72 -12.81 1.89
C GLU A 297 1.28 -12.26 2.01
N PRO A 298 0.92 -11.21 1.26
CA PRO A 298 -0.45 -10.71 1.29
C PRO A 298 -1.42 -11.72 0.65
N ALA A 299 -2.61 -11.87 1.22
CA ALA A 299 -3.68 -12.65 0.63
C ALA A 299 -4.37 -11.82 -0.47
N LEU A 300 -4.11 -12.18 -1.73
CA LEU A 300 -4.60 -11.46 -2.90
C LEU A 300 -5.85 -12.10 -3.49
N ARG A 301 -6.74 -11.27 -4.04
CA ARG A 301 -7.86 -11.68 -4.90
C ARG A 301 -7.47 -11.67 -6.38
N PRO A 302 -8.21 -12.36 -7.26
CA PRO A 302 -7.96 -12.34 -8.69
C PRO A 302 -7.80 -10.91 -9.24
N GLY A 303 -6.75 -10.68 -10.03
CA GLY A 303 -6.46 -9.38 -10.66
C GLY A 303 -5.71 -8.37 -9.77
N GLN A 304 -5.52 -8.66 -8.47
CA GLN A 304 -4.69 -7.81 -7.61
C GLN A 304 -3.19 -8.06 -7.84
N ASP A 305 -2.42 -6.99 -7.95
CA ASP A 305 -0.97 -7.03 -8.17
C ASP A 305 -0.27 -6.13 -7.15
N PRO A 306 0.51 -6.68 -6.20
CA PRO A 306 1.18 -5.89 -5.15
C PRO A 306 2.09 -4.79 -5.69
N ARG A 307 2.56 -4.89 -6.94
CA ARG A 307 3.40 -3.86 -7.57
C ARG A 307 2.65 -2.55 -7.83
N LEU A 308 1.31 -2.57 -7.81
CA LEU A 308 0.44 -1.39 -7.91
C LEU A 308 0.28 -0.65 -6.58
N LEU A 309 0.74 -1.22 -5.46
CA LEU A 309 0.63 -0.60 -4.15
C LEU A 309 1.70 0.51 -3.96
N GLY A 310 1.25 1.64 -3.42
CA GLY A 310 2.07 2.77 -2.99
C GLY A 310 2.75 2.53 -1.64
N GLU A 311 3.32 3.60 -1.07
CA GLU A 311 3.91 3.57 0.27
C GLU A 311 2.83 3.25 1.32
N GLY A 312 3.03 2.20 2.12
CA GLY A 312 2.11 1.79 3.19
C GLY A 312 0.74 1.30 2.72
N GLU A 313 0.50 1.22 1.41
CA GLU A 313 -0.76 0.71 0.88
C GLU A 313 -0.80 -0.82 0.91
N PHE A 314 -2.01 -1.36 0.97
CA PHE A 314 -2.29 -2.79 0.97
C PHE A 314 -3.60 -3.09 0.24
N TYR A 315 -3.78 -4.35 -0.15
CA TYR A 315 -5.09 -4.88 -0.48
C TYR A 315 -5.71 -5.48 0.78
N GLY A 316 -6.99 -5.19 1.01
CA GLY A 316 -7.72 -5.64 2.19
C GLY A 316 -9.19 -5.91 1.90
N PHE A 317 -9.89 -6.36 2.93
CA PHE A 317 -11.35 -6.39 2.93
C PHE A 317 -11.87 -5.11 3.59
N SER A 318 -12.98 -4.58 3.08
CA SER A 318 -13.64 -3.39 3.64
C SER A 318 -14.60 -3.79 4.75
N VAL A 319 -14.75 -2.90 5.73
CA VAL A 319 -15.66 -3.02 6.87
C VAL A 319 -16.42 -1.70 7.01
N ASP A 320 -17.74 -1.79 7.10
CA ASP A 320 -18.70 -0.69 7.24
C ASP A 320 -19.70 -0.91 8.41
N THR A 321 -19.69 -2.10 9.03
CA THR A 321 -20.53 -2.45 10.19
C THR A 321 -19.73 -2.52 11.49
N GLY A 322 -18.45 -2.15 11.47
CA GLY A 322 -17.51 -2.42 12.56
C GLY A 322 -17.20 -3.91 12.79
N MET A 323 -17.55 -4.78 11.83
CA MET A 323 -17.28 -6.22 11.90
C MET A 323 -16.63 -6.74 10.61
N GLY A 324 -15.70 -7.68 10.77
CA GLY A 324 -15.22 -8.52 9.68
C GLY A 324 -15.71 -9.95 9.85
N CYS A 325 -15.64 -10.76 8.80
CA CYS A 325 -15.88 -12.19 8.87
C CYS A 325 -14.94 -12.98 7.95
N LEU A 326 -14.66 -14.21 8.34
CA LEU A 326 -14.02 -15.23 7.51
C LEU A 326 -15.06 -16.27 7.09
N LEU A 327 -15.03 -16.68 5.82
CA LEU A 327 -15.92 -17.68 5.25
C LEU A 327 -15.28 -18.42 4.08
N ASP A 328 -15.76 -19.64 3.80
CA ASP A 328 -15.46 -20.32 2.54
C ASP A 328 -16.30 -19.71 1.40
N ALA A 329 -15.74 -19.61 0.20
CA ALA A 329 -16.43 -19.07 -0.97
C ALA A 329 -17.76 -19.77 -1.28
N SER A 330 -17.90 -21.07 -0.96
CA SER A 330 -19.17 -21.77 -1.17
C SER A 330 -20.30 -21.32 -0.23
N ALA A 331 -19.97 -20.59 0.83
CA ALA A 331 -20.91 -20.14 1.85
C ALA A 331 -21.54 -18.77 1.54
N ILE A 332 -21.00 -18.01 0.59
CA ILE A 332 -21.36 -16.61 0.32
C ILE A 332 -22.86 -16.43 0.11
N GLU A 333 -23.46 -17.17 -0.84
CA GLU A 333 -24.89 -17.01 -1.17
C GLU A 333 -25.79 -17.35 0.02
N ALA A 334 -25.52 -18.46 0.72
CA ALA A 334 -26.33 -18.92 1.83
C ALA A 334 -26.21 -17.99 3.05
N LEU A 335 -25.00 -17.50 3.33
CA LEU A 335 -24.75 -16.57 4.43
C LEU A 335 -25.28 -15.16 4.16
N THR A 336 -25.38 -14.73 2.90
CA THR A 336 -25.98 -13.43 2.58
C THR A 336 -27.41 -13.34 3.12
N VAL A 337 -28.21 -14.38 2.86
CA VAL A 337 -29.60 -14.46 3.35
C VAL A 337 -29.65 -14.52 4.88
N VAL A 338 -28.82 -15.38 5.48
CA VAL A 338 -28.80 -15.57 6.94
C VAL A 338 -28.34 -14.31 7.67
N ALA A 339 -27.36 -13.59 7.12
CA ALA A 339 -26.84 -12.35 7.69
C ALA A 339 -27.87 -11.22 7.65
N GLU A 340 -28.60 -11.09 6.55
CA GLU A 340 -29.69 -10.12 6.43
C GLU A 340 -30.84 -10.41 7.41
N GLU A 341 -31.23 -11.68 7.57
CA GLU A 341 -32.34 -12.07 8.46
C GLU A 341 -31.98 -11.98 9.95
N ASN A 342 -30.72 -12.19 10.33
CA ASN A 342 -30.28 -12.31 11.72
C ASN A 342 -29.28 -11.22 12.13
N TYR A 343 -29.26 -10.09 11.43
CA TYR A 343 -28.26 -9.03 11.61
C TYR A 343 -28.14 -8.56 13.07
N ASP A 344 -29.26 -8.31 13.76
CA ASP A 344 -29.26 -7.85 15.15
C ASP A 344 -28.67 -8.90 16.10
N GLU A 345 -28.99 -10.18 15.91
CA GLU A 345 -28.43 -11.28 16.70
C GLU A 345 -26.92 -11.43 16.45
N ILE A 346 -26.50 -11.26 15.20
CA ILE A 346 -25.08 -11.28 14.83
C ILE A 346 -24.34 -10.16 15.57
N CYS A 347 -24.88 -8.94 15.51
CA CYS A 347 -24.31 -7.78 16.19
C CYS A 347 -24.21 -7.99 17.70
N ASP A 348 -25.28 -8.48 18.33
CA ASP A 348 -25.32 -8.74 19.77
C ASP A 348 -24.27 -9.78 20.19
N ARG A 349 -24.19 -10.90 19.47
CA ARG A 349 -23.23 -11.98 19.78
C ARG A 349 -21.79 -11.55 19.55
N VAL A 350 -21.49 -10.86 18.45
CA VAL A 350 -20.14 -10.36 18.15
C VAL A 350 -19.74 -9.28 19.17
N SER A 351 -20.65 -8.38 19.55
CA SER A 351 -20.39 -7.35 20.56
C SER A 351 -20.09 -7.94 21.94
N GLN A 352 -20.78 -9.01 22.33
CA GLN A 352 -20.58 -9.67 23.63
C GLN A 352 -19.29 -10.50 23.69
N HIS A 353 -18.88 -11.13 22.59
CA HIS A 353 -17.81 -12.14 22.59
C HIS A 353 -16.57 -11.74 21.79
N ALA A 354 -16.58 -10.58 21.13
CA ALA A 354 -15.63 -10.13 20.13
C ALA A 354 -15.59 -10.96 18.83
N ALA A 355 -16.11 -12.19 18.84
CA ALA A 355 -16.38 -13.01 17.67
C ALA A 355 -17.53 -13.99 17.90
N ALA A 356 -18.17 -14.41 16.82
CA ALA A 356 -19.22 -15.42 16.83
C ALA A 356 -19.27 -16.18 15.50
N GLY A 357 -19.51 -17.49 15.59
CA GLY A 357 -19.80 -18.33 14.43
C GLY A 357 -21.30 -18.34 14.09
N PHE A 358 -21.61 -18.32 12.79
CA PHE A 358 -22.97 -18.37 12.25
C PHE A 358 -23.06 -19.40 11.12
N ASP A 359 -23.94 -20.38 11.27
CA ASP A 359 -24.17 -21.45 10.30
C ASP A 359 -25.26 -21.02 9.31
N ALA A 360 -25.06 -21.30 8.03
CA ALA A 360 -26.04 -21.03 6.99
C ALA A 360 -27.14 -22.12 6.88
N GLY A 361 -27.19 -23.08 7.80
CA GLY A 361 -28.09 -24.24 7.80
C GLY A 361 -27.75 -25.31 6.75
N SER A 362 -26.66 -25.13 6.01
CA SER A 362 -26.24 -25.96 4.87
C SER A 362 -24.91 -26.68 5.09
N GLY A 363 -24.40 -26.67 6.33
CA GLY A 363 -23.11 -27.28 6.69
C GLY A 363 -21.90 -26.39 6.36
N VAL A 364 -22.15 -25.10 6.14
CA VAL A 364 -21.13 -24.06 5.99
C VAL A 364 -21.44 -22.91 6.94
N ASN A 365 -20.40 -22.23 7.40
CA ASN A 365 -20.52 -21.14 8.35
C ASN A 365 -19.59 -19.97 8.01
N CYS A 366 -19.78 -18.86 8.72
CA CYS A 366 -18.75 -17.83 8.88
C CYS A 366 -18.36 -17.67 10.33
N VAL A 367 -17.19 -17.07 10.55
CA VAL A 367 -16.78 -16.54 11.84
C VAL A 367 -16.70 -15.03 11.69
N ALA A 368 -17.64 -14.30 12.28
CA ALA A 368 -17.63 -12.85 12.35
C ALA A 368 -16.91 -12.37 13.62
N PHE A 369 -16.33 -11.18 13.58
CA PHE A 369 -15.51 -10.60 14.63
C PHE A 369 -15.52 -9.08 14.58
N LEU A 370 -15.31 -8.43 15.72
CA LEU A 370 -15.15 -6.98 15.79
C LEU A 370 -13.89 -6.55 15.02
N SER A 371 -13.97 -5.47 14.25
CA SER A 371 -12.83 -4.95 13.50
C SER A 371 -12.16 -3.80 14.26
N GLY A 372 -10.94 -4.01 14.76
CA GLY A 372 -10.03 -2.96 15.24
C GLY A 372 -10.69 -1.67 15.75
N TRP A 373 -10.50 -0.58 15.00
CA TRP A 373 -11.06 0.75 15.27
C TRP A 373 -12.48 0.99 14.69
N GLY A 374 -13.09 -0.04 14.10
CA GLY A 374 -14.37 0.02 13.41
C GLY A 374 -14.20 -0.01 11.89
N ASP A 375 -14.95 0.84 11.20
CA ASP A 375 -14.99 0.90 9.74
C ASP A 375 -13.62 1.22 9.13
N GLY A 376 -13.34 0.61 7.98
CA GLY A 376 -12.05 0.76 7.32
C GLY A 376 -11.74 -0.36 6.34
N SER A 377 -10.45 -0.55 6.06
CA SER A 377 -9.96 -1.67 5.26
C SER A 377 -8.81 -2.35 5.98
N TYR A 378 -8.81 -3.69 5.96
CA TYR A 378 -7.86 -4.48 6.73
C TYR A 378 -7.20 -5.57 5.85
N PRO A 379 -5.86 -5.70 5.89
CA PRO A 379 -5.17 -6.72 5.13
C PRO A 379 -5.36 -8.10 5.73
N VAL A 380 -5.23 -9.12 4.88
CA VAL A 380 -5.07 -10.50 5.30
C VAL A 380 -3.69 -10.98 4.85
N TRP A 381 -2.98 -11.66 5.73
CA TRP A 381 -1.64 -12.19 5.51
C TRP A 381 -1.65 -13.71 5.53
N ILE A 382 -0.89 -14.34 4.64
CA ILE A 382 -0.72 -15.78 4.57
C ILE A 382 0.63 -16.13 5.18
N GLY A 383 0.61 -16.97 6.21
CA GLY A 383 1.81 -17.56 6.80
C GLY A 383 2.15 -18.88 6.11
N ARG A 384 3.40 -19.03 5.67
CA ARG A 384 3.93 -20.28 5.10
C ARG A 384 5.07 -20.84 5.93
N ASP A 385 5.17 -22.16 6.04
CA ASP A 385 6.31 -22.83 6.67
C ASP A 385 7.59 -22.76 5.82
N ALA A 386 8.64 -23.46 6.25
CA ALA A 386 9.93 -23.50 5.55
C ALA A 386 9.87 -24.27 4.22
N GLU A 387 8.89 -25.16 4.08
CA GLU A 387 8.61 -25.95 2.87
C GLU A 387 7.70 -25.19 1.88
N GLY A 388 7.12 -24.06 2.31
CA GLY A 388 6.25 -23.22 1.51
C GLY A 388 4.76 -23.58 1.61
N GLU A 389 4.36 -24.50 2.47
CA GLU A 389 2.95 -24.87 2.68
C GLU A 389 2.24 -23.82 3.55
N VAL A 390 0.93 -23.63 3.33
CA VAL A 390 0.12 -22.69 4.10
C VAL A 390 -0.11 -23.24 5.51
N VAL A 391 0.21 -22.43 6.52
CA VAL A 391 0.00 -22.79 7.93
C VAL A 391 -1.07 -21.93 8.60
N CYS A 392 -1.28 -20.70 8.15
CA CYS A 392 -2.34 -19.84 8.66
C CYS A 392 -2.69 -18.66 7.73
N PHE A 393 -3.85 -18.08 7.96
CA PHE A 393 -4.22 -16.74 7.48
C PHE A 393 -4.44 -15.82 8.67
N VAL A 394 -3.98 -14.58 8.61
CA VAL A 394 -4.16 -13.57 9.66
C VAL A 394 -4.81 -12.33 9.08
N ALA A 395 -6.04 -12.04 9.48
CA ALA A 395 -6.66 -10.73 9.29
C ALA A 395 -6.07 -9.77 10.34
N ASP A 396 -5.32 -8.78 9.90
CA ASP A 396 -4.61 -7.82 10.75
C ASP A 396 -5.44 -6.53 10.87
N MET A 397 -5.88 -6.20 12.08
CA MET A 397 -6.72 -5.03 12.34
C MET A 397 -5.91 -3.73 12.46
N LEU A 398 -4.61 -3.78 12.15
CA LEU A 398 -3.67 -2.65 12.10
C LEU A 398 -3.53 -1.89 13.43
N LEU A 399 -3.89 -2.52 14.55
CA LEU A 399 -3.75 -1.93 15.89
C LEU A 399 -2.32 -1.92 16.40
N LEU A 400 -1.51 -2.91 16.00
CA LEU A 400 -0.18 -3.17 16.57
C LEU A 400 0.96 -2.83 15.61
N ALA A 401 0.77 -1.83 14.73
CA ALA A 401 1.78 -1.39 13.78
C ALA A 401 3.10 -0.96 14.47
N ASP A 402 4.19 -0.87 13.70
CA ASP A 402 5.58 -0.78 14.18
C ASP A 402 5.88 0.30 15.23
N ASP A 403 5.08 1.36 15.32
CA ASP A 403 5.19 2.42 16.33
C ASP A 403 4.82 1.96 17.75
N ALA A 404 4.22 0.78 17.90
CA ALA A 404 3.91 0.18 19.20
C ALA A 404 5.18 -0.33 19.90
N ALA A 405 5.68 0.38 20.91
CA ALA A 405 6.89 -0.03 21.65
C ALA A 405 6.59 -1.20 22.60
N VAL A 406 7.52 -2.17 22.70
CA VAL A 406 7.49 -3.18 23.77
C VAL A 406 7.89 -2.48 25.06
N THR A 407 7.03 -2.50 26.08
CA THR A 407 7.42 -2.03 27.41
C THR A 407 8.43 -3.00 28.01
N PRO A 408 9.61 -2.54 28.48
CA PRO A 408 10.52 -3.41 29.21
C PRO A 408 9.80 -3.97 30.44
N GLU A 409 9.88 -5.28 30.65
CA GLU A 409 9.40 -5.90 31.88
C GLU A 409 9.97 -5.15 33.09
N ALA A 410 9.11 -4.68 33.98
CA ALA A 410 9.54 -4.26 35.30
C ALA A 410 10.07 -5.51 35.99
N MET A 411 11.40 -5.69 36.01
CA MET A 411 12.06 -6.72 36.81
C MET A 411 11.68 -6.48 38.27
N GLY A 412 10.75 -7.30 38.76
CA GLY A 412 10.41 -7.47 40.17
C GLY A 412 11.14 -8.68 40.75
#